data_AF-A0A1C0VAA7-F1
#
_entry.id   AF-A0A1C0VAA7-F1
#
_cell.length_a   1.000
_cell.length_b   1.000
_cell.length_c   1.000
_cell.angle_alpha   90.00
_cell.angle_beta   90.00
_cell.angle_gamma   90.00
#
_symmetry.space_group_name_H-M   'P 1'
#
loop_
_entity.id
_entity.type
_entity.pdbx_description
1 polymer ?
#
loop_
_entity_poly.entity_id
_entity_poly.type
_entity_poly.pdbx_seq_one_letter_code
_entity_poly.pdbx_strand_id
1 'polypeptide(L)'
;MLKKITNSLLLATLTLSSAVAVYGQAQNVRCNPSGSTIEMRKCASDSYKAADKKLNEVYQKYISKMSGERKNRLIEAQRAWIVFRDTTCSFEGAEALGGTLEPLLVTSCLGRVTNERTAYLEKYFANQNDPSRSDNNDNNLPKVGTVKSLVDGDLMCYATLLDEKNIERRIGASFEICAKKSQLIDRKVRLTYTLSNVNDCQSIEPCGKTRKEMLITKMELIK
;
A
#
# COMPACT_ATOMS: atom_id res chain seq x y z
N MET A 1 38.71 80.25 26.21
CA MET A 1 39.14 80.05 24.82
C MET A 1 38.11 79.20 24.10
N LEU A 2 37.38 79.79 23.15
CA LEU A 2 36.40 79.11 22.28
C LEU A 2 37.09 78.46 21.08
N LYS A 3 36.73 77.21 20.74
CA LYS A 3 36.88 76.58 19.41
C LYS A 3 35.81 75.49 19.29
N LYS A 4 34.66 75.81 18.68
CA LYS A 4 34.25 75.66 17.27
C LYS A 4 33.54 74.33 17.00
N ILE A 5 32.21 74.43 17.00
CA ILE A 5 31.24 73.47 16.46
C ILE A 5 31.41 73.44 14.94
N THR A 6 31.52 72.25 14.34
CA THR A 6 31.34 72.08 12.89
C THR A 6 30.35 70.95 12.64
N ASN A 7 29.17 71.34 12.14
CA ASN A 7 28.16 70.47 11.55
C ASN A 7 28.76 69.81 10.30
N SER A 8 28.73 68.49 10.24
CA SER A 8 28.89 67.76 8.98
C SER A 8 27.58 67.06 8.65
N LEU A 9 26.85 67.62 7.67
CA LEU A 9 25.73 66.96 7.02
C LEU A 9 26.25 65.71 6.30
N LEU A 10 25.85 64.53 6.74
CA LEU A 10 25.97 63.30 5.95
C LEU A 10 24.77 63.22 4.99
N LEU A 11 25.03 63.41 3.70
CA LEU A 11 24.08 63.06 2.64
C LEU A 11 23.96 61.52 2.56
N ALA A 12 22.79 60.99 2.89
CA ALA A 12 22.43 59.61 2.61
C ALA A 12 22.21 59.45 1.09
N THR A 13 23.16 58.80 0.41
CA THR A 13 23.00 58.41 -0.99
C THR A 13 22.21 57.11 -1.07
N LEU A 14 20.98 57.20 -1.57
CA LEU A 14 20.10 56.06 -1.80
C LEU A 14 20.57 55.32 -3.07
N THR A 15 21.38 54.27 -2.92
CA THR A 15 21.77 53.42 -4.05
C THR A 15 20.60 52.53 -4.45
N LEU A 16 19.99 52.83 -5.59
CA LEU A 16 18.95 52.02 -6.22
C LEU A 16 19.59 50.70 -6.71
N SER A 17 19.55 49.65 -5.88
CA SER A 17 19.97 48.31 -6.30
C SER A 17 18.95 47.76 -7.28
N SER A 18 19.33 47.68 -8.56
CA SER A 18 18.54 47.00 -9.58
C SER A 18 18.61 45.49 -9.34
N ALA A 19 17.49 44.90 -8.94
CA ALA A 19 17.36 43.44 -8.86
C ALA A 19 17.40 42.88 -10.29
N VAL A 20 18.52 42.25 -10.65
CA VAL A 20 18.62 41.49 -11.91
C VAL A 20 17.85 40.19 -11.72
N ALA A 21 16.63 40.13 -12.23
CA ALA A 21 15.87 38.89 -12.31
C ALA A 21 16.55 37.96 -13.31
N VAL A 22 17.26 36.92 -12.82
CA VAL A 22 17.80 35.85 -13.66
C VAL A 22 16.62 34.99 -14.13
N TYR A 23 16.12 35.26 -15.32
CA TYR A 23 15.15 34.39 -15.99
C TYR A 23 15.87 33.11 -16.40
N GLY A 24 15.66 32.03 -15.66
CA GLY A 24 16.05 30.69 -16.09
C GLY A 24 15.32 30.36 -17.40
N GLN A 25 16.05 30.33 -18.51
CA GLN A 25 15.52 29.92 -19.81
C GLN A 25 15.08 28.45 -19.70
N ALA A 26 13.77 28.20 -19.75
CA ALA A 26 13.24 26.85 -19.86
C ALA A 26 13.65 26.28 -21.23
N GLN A 27 14.77 25.56 -21.29
CA GLN A 27 15.16 24.87 -22.50
C GLN A 27 14.09 23.83 -22.86
N ASN A 28 13.62 23.85 -24.11
CA ASN A 28 12.63 22.90 -24.63
C ASN A 28 13.31 21.56 -24.90
N VAL A 29 13.70 20.85 -23.84
CA VAL A 29 14.34 19.54 -23.92
C VAL A 29 13.30 18.52 -24.37
N ARG A 30 13.57 17.86 -25.50
CA ARG A 30 12.74 16.78 -26.02
C ARG A 30 13.25 15.44 -25.49
N CYS A 31 12.32 14.49 -25.30
CA CYS A 31 12.72 13.12 -25.00
C CYS A 31 13.44 12.53 -26.22
N ASN A 32 14.67 12.08 -26.01
CA ASN A 32 15.44 11.27 -26.95
C ASN A 32 16.20 10.18 -26.16
N PRO A 33 15.77 8.91 -26.22
CA PRO A 33 16.40 7.83 -25.45
C PRO A 33 17.81 7.48 -25.92
N SER A 34 18.19 7.91 -27.12
CA SER A 34 19.54 7.73 -27.70
C SER A 34 20.31 9.06 -27.78
N GLY A 35 19.80 10.10 -27.11
CA GLY A 35 20.38 11.43 -27.10
C GLY A 35 21.34 11.67 -25.94
N SER A 36 21.55 12.93 -25.63
CA SER A 36 22.28 13.38 -24.45
C SER A 36 21.62 12.93 -23.14
N THR A 37 22.38 12.89 -22.04
CA THR A 37 21.85 12.54 -20.71
C THR A 37 20.66 13.41 -20.30
N ILE A 38 20.63 14.68 -20.71
CA ILE A 38 19.51 15.60 -20.43
C ILE A 38 18.23 15.15 -21.16
N GLU A 39 18.33 14.71 -22.41
CA GLU A 39 17.20 14.19 -23.19
C GLU A 39 16.73 12.82 -22.69
N MET A 40 17.66 11.95 -22.28
CA MET A 40 17.33 10.67 -21.64
C MET A 40 16.57 10.89 -20.32
N ARG A 41 17.04 11.85 -19.50
CA ARG A 41 16.35 12.24 -18.25
C ARG A 41 14.95 12.77 -18.52
N LYS A 42 14.74 13.49 -19.63
CA LYS A 42 13.40 13.90 -20.05
C LYS A 42 12.50 12.70 -20.34
N CYS A 43 13.00 11.69 -21.05
CA CYS A 43 12.24 10.46 -21.29
C CYS A 43 11.87 9.72 -20.00
N ALA A 44 12.83 9.57 -19.08
CA ALA A 44 12.58 8.92 -17.80
C ALA A 44 11.54 9.71 -16.97
N SER A 45 11.63 11.04 -16.96
CA SER A 45 10.65 11.90 -16.29
C SER A 45 9.25 11.76 -16.87
N ASP A 46 9.12 11.74 -18.20
CA ASP A 46 7.82 11.57 -18.86
C ASP A 46 7.23 10.19 -18.57
N SER A 47 8.07 9.15 -18.60
CA SER A 47 7.67 7.77 -18.28
C SER A 47 7.21 7.64 -16.83
N TYR A 48 7.95 8.22 -15.89
CA TYR A 48 7.56 8.22 -14.48
C TYR A 48 6.25 8.99 -14.25
N LYS A 49 6.05 10.16 -14.88
CA LYS A 49 4.78 10.89 -14.80
C LYS A 49 3.60 10.08 -15.31
N ALA A 50 3.77 9.34 -16.41
CA ALA A 50 2.74 8.46 -16.93
C ALA A 50 2.43 7.30 -15.95
N ALA A 51 3.46 6.68 -15.39
CA ALA A 51 3.33 5.62 -14.38
C ALA A 51 2.62 6.12 -13.12
N ASP A 52 3.02 7.28 -12.59
CA ASP A 52 2.42 7.86 -11.38
C ASP A 52 0.96 8.25 -11.60
N LYS A 53 0.64 8.85 -12.75
CA LYS A 53 -0.74 9.12 -13.13
C LYS A 53 -1.57 7.83 -13.14
N LYS A 54 -1.08 6.78 -13.80
CA LYS A 54 -1.77 5.49 -13.88
C LYS A 54 -1.96 4.84 -12.51
N LEU A 55 -0.93 4.86 -11.66
CA LEU A 55 -1.03 4.36 -10.29
C LEU A 55 -2.12 5.10 -9.51
N ASN A 56 -2.15 6.42 -9.60
CA ASN A 56 -3.16 7.23 -8.91
C ASN A 56 -4.57 6.93 -9.42
N GLU A 57 -4.77 6.77 -10.72
CA GLU A 57 -6.07 6.36 -11.30
C GLU A 57 -6.53 5.00 -10.74
N VAL A 58 -5.64 4.00 -10.72
CA VAL A 58 -5.91 2.67 -10.18
C VAL A 58 -6.20 2.73 -8.68
N TYR A 59 -5.39 3.44 -7.91
CA TYR A 59 -5.58 3.63 -6.48
C TYR A 59 -6.94 4.29 -6.18
N GLN A 60 -7.28 5.37 -6.88
CA GLN A 60 -8.55 6.08 -6.72
C GLN A 60 -9.76 5.22 -7.07
N LYS A 61 -9.66 4.40 -8.13
CA LYS A 61 -10.71 3.44 -8.52
C LYS A 61 -11.09 2.46 -7.40
N TYR A 62 -10.13 2.04 -6.57
CA TYR A 62 -10.37 1.08 -5.49
C TYR A 62 -10.64 1.73 -4.14
N ILE A 63 -9.86 2.74 -3.76
CA ILE A 63 -10.02 3.41 -2.46
C ILE A 63 -11.36 4.13 -2.31
N SER A 64 -11.94 4.61 -3.42
CA SER A 64 -13.26 5.26 -3.45
C SER A 64 -14.41 4.32 -3.12
N LYS A 65 -14.21 3.00 -3.30
CA LYS A 65 -15.19 1.95 -2.99
C LYS A 65 -15.04 1.39 -1.58
N MET A 66 -14.08 1.88 -0.80
CA MET A 66 -13.76 1.39 0.54
C MET A 66 -14.14 2.41 1.61
N SER A 67 -14.45 1.90 2.80
CA SER A 67 -14.72 2.69 3.99
C SER A 67 -14.10 2.02 5.22
N GLY A 68 -14.09 2.75 6.35
CA GLY A 68 -13.65 2.24 7.64
C GLY A 68 -12.21 1.73 7.66
N GLU A 69 -11.97 0.68 8.43
CA GLU A 69 -10.64 0.14 8.70
C GLU A 69 -9.92 -0.38 7.45
N ARG A 70 -10.65 -1.04 6.53
CA ARG A 70 -10.07 -1.55 5.27
C ARG A 70 -9.49 -0.41 4.42
N LYS A 71 -10.17 0.73 4.36
CA LYS A 71 -9.67 1.93 3.67
C LYS A 71 -8.41 2.46 4.34
N ASN A 72 -8.42 2.58 5.67
CA ASN A 72 -7.28 3.08 6.44
C ASN A 72 -6.03 2.21 6.26
N ARG A 73 -6.19 0.88 6.28
CA ARG A 73 -5.10 -0.07 6.04
C ARG A 73 -4.52 0.02 4.62
N LEU A 74 -5.36 0.26 3.61
CA LEU A 74 -4.86 0.49 2.25
C LEU A 74 -4.08 1.81 2.14
N ILE A 75 -4.55 2.89 2.79
CA ILE A 75 -3.82 4.17 2.85
C ILE A 75 -2.45 3.98 3.50
N GLU A 76 -2.40 3.30 4.64
CA GLU A 76 -1.16 3.02 5.36
C GLU A 76 -0.20 2.18 4.51
N ALA A 77 -0.69 1.10 3.89
CA ALA A 77 0.10 0.28 2.99
C ALA A 77 0.64 1.08 1.78
N GLN A 78 -0.14 2.02 1.25
CA GLN A 78 0.30 2.86 0.13
C GLN A 78 1.36 3.88 0.57
N ARG A 79 1.24 4.45 1.78
CA ARG A 79 2.26 5.35 2.34
C ARG A 79 3.57 4.62 2.62
N ALA A 80 3.51 3.44 3.20
CA ALA A 80 4.69 2.60 3.43
C ALA A 80 5.36 2.21 2.10
N TRP A 81 4.56 1.91 1.07
CA TRP A 81 5.08 1.64 -0.26
C TRP A 81 5.80 2.85 -0.90
N ILE A 82 5.32 4.08 -0.68
CA ILE A 82 6.02 5.29 -1.14
C ILE A 82 7.42 5.38 -0.53
N VAL A 83 7.53 5.14 0.79
CA VAL A 83 8.84 5.11 1.48
C VAL A 83 9.73 4.03 0.87
N PHE A 84 9.22 2.82 0.69
CA PHE A 84 9.96 1.73 0.03
C PHE A 84 10.44 2.11 -1.37
N ARG A 85 9.57 2.71 -2.19
CA ARG A 85 9.92 3.15 -3.56
C ARG A 85 11.06 4.15 -3.51
N ASP A 86 10.92 5.19 -2.69
CA ASP A 86 11.88 6.29 -2.66
C ASP A 86 13.23 5.83 -2.10
N THR A 87 13.25 4.98 -1.07
CA THR A 87 14.51 4.42 -0.53
C THR A 87 15.16 3.42 -1.49
N THR A 88 14.38 2.58 -2.16
CA THR A 88 14.88 1.64 -3.18
C THR A 88 15.49 2.41 -4.36
N CYS A 89 14.81 3.43 -4.87
CA CYS A 89 15.31 4.17 -6.02
C CYS A 89 16.47 5.10 -5.70
N SER A 90 16.58 5.59 -4.46
CA SER A 90 17.79 6.24 -3.96
C SER A 90 18.98 5.26 -3.96
N PHE A 91 18.78 4.04 -3.44
CA PHE A 91 19.81 3.00 -3.43
C PHE A 91 20.25 2.59 -4.85
N GLU A 92 19.31 2.32 -5.77
CA GLU A 92 19.63 1.98 -7.16
C GLU A 92 20.35 3.13 -7.87
N GLY A 93 19.95 4.37 -7.62
CA GLY A 93 20.60 5.55 -8.18
C GLY A 93 22.06 5.74 -7.73
N ALA A 94 22.36 5.33 -6.49
CA ALA A 94 23.69 5.46 -5.90
C ALA A 94 24.78 4.67 -6.64
N GLU A 95 24.42 3.77 -7.57
CA GLU A 95 25.37 3.13 -8.50
C GLU A 95 26.21 4.18 -9.26
N ALA A 96 25.64 5.36 -9.55
CA ALA A 96 26.34 6.44 -10.24
C ALA A 96 27.05 7.45 -9.31
N LEU A 97 27.02 7.26 -7.99
CA LEU A 97 27.78 8.01 -6.96
C LEU A 97 27.85 9.53 -7.17
N GLY A 98 26.71 10.20 -7.38
CA GLY A 98 26.61 11.65 -7.54
C GLY A 98 26.82 12.16 -8.97
N GLY A 99 27.05 11.26 -9.94
CA GLY A 99 27.24 11.62 -11.34
C GLY A 99 25.97 12.12 -12.04
N THR A 100 26.11 12.71 -13.23
CA THR A 100 24.98 13.19 -14.04
C THR A 100 24.01 12.07 -14.46
N LEU A 101 24.45 10.81 -14.35
CA LEU A 101 23.67 9.60 -14.58
C LEU A 101 22.74 9.26 -13.40
N GLU A 102 23.08 9.60 -12.16
CA GLU A 102 22.29 9.22 -10.97
C GLU A 102 20.82 9.68 -11.08
N PRO A 103 20.49 10.94 -11.44
CA PRO A 103 19.10 11.35 -11.57
C PRO A 103 18.33 10.58 -12.65
N LEU A 104 19.01 10.07 -13.68
CA LEU A 104 18.40 9.22 -14.70
C LEU A 104 18.05 7.84 -14.12
N LEU A 105 18.97 7.23 -13.36
CA LEU A 105 18.77 5.93 -12.72
C LEU A 105 17.65 6.00 -11.68
N VAL A 106 17.67 7.00 -10.80
CA VAL A 106 16.61 7.24 -9.80
C VAL A 106 15.25 7.37 -10.50
N THR A 107 15.14 8.23 -11.51
CA THR A 107 13.85 8.48 -12.18
C THR A 107 13.36 7.25 -12.94
N SER A 108 14.26 6.49 -13.56
CA SER A 108 13.93 5.23 -14.23
C SER A 108 13.41 4.18 -13.24
N CYS A 109 14.05 4.04 -12.08
CA CYS A 109 13.56 3.18 -11.00
C CYS A 109 12.17 3.61 -10.52
N LEU A 110 11.96 4.92 -10.29
CA LEU A 110 10.66 5.44 -9.84
C LEU A 110 9.53 5.03 -10.80
N GLY A 111 9.78 5.13 -12.11
CA GLY A 111 8.84 4.66 -13.14
C GLY A 111 8.57 3.15 -13.05
N ARG A 112 9.62 2.32 -12.99
CA ARG A 112 9.51 0.86 -12.92
C ARG A 112 8.74 0.40 -11.68
N VAL A 113 9.17 0.80 -10.49
CA VAL A 113 8.54 0.39 -9.21
C VAL A 113 7.08 0.86 -9.13
N THR A 114 6.76 2.02 -9.69
CA THR A 114 5.38 2.54 -9.77
C THR A 114 4.50 1.69 -10.70
N ASN A 115 5.03 1.22 -11.83
CA ASN A 115 4.31 0.28 -12.72
C ASN A 115 4.09 -1.08 -12.05
N GLU A 116 5.09 -1.60 -11.37
CA GLU A 116 4.97 -2.86 -10.59
C GLU A 116 3.88 -2.75 -9.52
N ARG A 117 3.82 -1.62 -8.80
CA ARG A 117 2.75 -1.38 -7.82
C ARG A 117 1.37 -1.30 -8.46
N THR A 118 1.26 -0.65 -9.61
CA THR A 118 0.01 -0.58 -10.37
C THR A 118 -0.47 -1.99 -10.71
N ALA A 119 0.39 -2.82 -11.29
CA ALA A 119 0.08 -4.21 -11.64
C ALA A 119 -0.28 -5.05 -10.40
N TYR A 120 0.42 -4.84 -9.28
CA TYR A 120 0.09 -5.48 -8.01
C TYR A 120 -1.33 -5.14 -7.54
N LEU A 121 -1.70 -3.86 -7.53
CA LEU A 121 -3.04 -3.44 -7.09
C LEU A 121 -4.12 -3.99 -8.01
N GLU A 122 -3.94 -3.90 -9.33
CA GLU A 122 -4.89 -4.44 -10.31
C GLU A 122 -5.09 -5.96 -10.11
N LYS A 123 -4.00 -6.71 -9.97
CA LYS A 123 -4.06 -8.17 -9.72
C LYS A 123 -4.72 -8.48 -8.38
N TYR A 124 -4.32 -7.79 -7.31
CA TYR A 124 -4.87 -8.00 -5.97
C TYR A 124 -6.38 -7.82 -5.98
N PHE A 125 -6.89 -6.73 -6.55
CA PHE A 125 -8.33 -6.46 -6.56
C PHE A 125 -9.10 -7.23 -7.62
N ALA A 126 -8.48 -7.66 -8.72
CA ALA A 126 -9.10 -8.62 -9.64
C ALA A 126 -9.43 -9.94 -8.93
N ASN A 127 -8.50 -10.44 -8.12
CA ASN A 127 -8.64 -11.68 -7.36
C ASN A 127 -9.61 -11.61 -6.16
N GLN A 128 -10.03 -10.40 -5.77
CA GLN A 128 -11.05 -10.18 -4.72
C GLN A 128 -12.48 -10.20 -5.28
N ASN A 129 -12.65 -10.08 -6.60
CA ASN A 129 -13.97 -10.26 -7.25
C ASN A 129 -14.24 -11.73 -7.61
N ASP A 130 -13.40 -12.64 -7.10
CA ASP A 130 -13.62 -14.08 -7.19
C ASP A 130 -14.79 -14.48 -6.26
N PRO A 131 -15.88 -15.05 -6.78
CA PRO A 131 -17.03 -15.50 -5.99
C PRO A 131 -16.65 -16.49 -4.87
N SER A 132 -15.47 -17.12 -4.93
CA SER A 132 -14.96 -18.02 -3.90
C SER A 132 -14.37 -17.31 -2.66
N ARG A 133 -14.16 -15.98 -2.71
CA ARG A 133 -13.66 -15.16 -1.60
C ARG A 133 -14.78 -14.32 -1.00
N SER A 134 -15.70 -14.94 -0.27
CA SER A 134 -16.63 -14.15 0.54
C SER A 134 -15.87 -13.50 1.71
N ASP A 135 -15.76 -12.18 1.69
CA ASP A 135 -15.40 -11.39 2.87
C ASP A 135 -16.40 -11.72 4.00
N ASN A 136 -15.91 -12.21 5.14
CA ASN A 136 -16.71 -12.37 6.36
C ASN A 136 -17.03 -10.99 6.91
N ASN A 137 -18.09 -10.39 6.40
CA ASN A 137 -18.72 -9.27 7.06
C ASN A 137 -19.26 -9.79 8.41
N ASP A 138 -18.61 -9.42 9.51
CA ASP A 138 -18.84 -9.90 10.88
C ASP A 138 -20.32 -9.82 11.32
N ASN A 139 -21.09 -8.95 10.66
CA ASN A 139 -22.52 -8.77 10.91
C ASN A 139 -23.44 -9.84 10.30
N ASN A 140 -22.90 -10.87 9.62
CA ASN A 140 -23.73 -11.96 9.08
C ASN A 140 -22.99 -13.30 9.00
N LEU A 141 -22.39 -13.72 10.12
CA LEU A 141 -21.84 -15.06 10.26
C LEU A 141 -22.97 -16.11 10.20
N PRO A 142 -22.86 -17.16 9.38
CA PRO A 142 -23.89 -18.18 9.29
C PRO A 142 -24.02 -18.91 10.62
N LYS A 143 -25.25 -19.14 11.07
CA LYS A 143 -25.53 -19.99 12.25
C LYS A 143 -25.53 -21.48 11.90
N VAL A 144 -25.80 -21.79 10.63
CA VAL A 144 -25.90 -23.14 10.08
C VAL A 144 -25.21 -23.17 8.72
N GLY A 145 -24.51 -24.27 8.42
CA GLY A 145 -23.91 -24.50 7.11
C GLY A 145 -23.49 -25.95 6.92
N THR A 146 -23.19 -26.33 5.68
CA THR A 146 -22.60 -27.64 5.35
C THR A 146 -21.09 -27.49 5.24
N VAL A 147 -20.32 -28.28 5.98
CA VAL A 147 -18.85 -28.20 5.95
C VAL A 147 -18.32 -28.81 4.66
N LYS A 148 -17.67 -28.00 3.83
CA LYS A 148 -17.06 -28.45 2.57
C LYS A 148 -15.59 -28.83 2.72
N SER A 149 -14.84 -28.01 3.47
CA SER A 149 -13.43 -28.30 3.72
C SER A 149 -12.97 -27.72 5.04
N LEU A 150 -12.00 -28.39 5.66
CA LEU A 150 -11.26 -27.92 6.82
C LEU A 150 -9.77 -27.96 6.50
N VAL A 151 -9.08 -26.85 6.71
CA VAL A 151 -7.66 -26.68 6.40
C VAL A 151 -6.97 -26.09 7.62
N ASP A 152 -5.98 -26.80 8.15
CA ASP A 152 -5.07 -26.28 9.17
C ASP A 152 -4.23 -25.17 8.53
N GLY A 153 -4.36 -23.95 9.06
CA GLY A 153 -3.53 -22.81 8.69
C GLY A 153 -2.53 -22.46 9.79
N ASP A 154 -1.64 -21.52 9.52
CA ASP A 154 -0.55 -21.19 10.43
C ASP A 154 -1.00 -20.51 11.74
N LEU A 155 -2.15 -19.83 11.70
CA LEU A 155 -2.65 -19.02 12.84
C LEU A 155 -3.99 -19.51 13.40
N MET A 156 -4.77 -20.25 12.59
CA MET A 156 -6.07 -20.80 12.95
C MET A 156 -6.48 -21.88 11.93
N CYS A 157 -7.51 -22.66 12.26
CA CYS A 157 -8.18 -23.51 11.30
C CYS A 157 -9.05 -22.67 10.35
N TYR A 158 -9.16 -23.08 9.09
CA TYR A 158 -10.08 -22.48 8.13
C TYR A 158 -11.16 -23.48 7.74
N ALA A 159 -12.42 -23.09 7.95
CA ALA A 159 -13.60 -23.85 7.55
C ALA A 159 -14.26 -23.22 6.33
N THR A 160 -14.39 -23.98 5.25
CA THR A 160 -15.23 -23.61 4.11
C THR A 160 -16.62 -24.21 4.32
N LEU A 161 -17.63 -23.36 4.38
CA LEU A 161 -19.01 -23.72 4.66
C LEU A 161 -19.90 -23.29 3.50
N LEU A 162 -20.85 -24.15 3.11
CA LEU A 162 -21.96 -23.76 2.26
C LEU A 162 -23.12 -23.32 3.14
N ASP A 163 -23.49 -22.04 3.11
CA ASP A 163 -24.60 -21.49 3.90
C ASP A 163 -25.98 -21.87 3.33
N GLU A 164 -27.05 -21.51 4.02
CA GLU A 164 -28.43 -21.83 3.60
C GLU A 164 -28.86 -21.12 2.30
N LYS A 165 -28.10 -20.12 1.84
CA LYS A 165 -28.32 -19.43 0.57
C LYS A 165 -27.47 -20.03 -0.55
N ASN A 166 -26.82 -21.18 -0.30
CA ASN A 166 -25.85 -21.82 -1.19
C ASN A 166 -24.65 -20.94 -1.53
N ILE A 167 -24.25 -20.06 -0.61
CA ILE A 167 -23.04 -19.24 -0.75
C ILE A 167 -21.92 -19.92 0.04
N GLU A 168 -20.78 -20.16 -0.62
CA GLU A 168 -19.60 -20.65 0.06
C GLU A 168 -18.92 -19.53 0.85
N ARG A 169 -18.60 -19.83 2.11
CA ARG A 169 -17.94 -18.91 3.04
C ARG A 169 -16.74 -19.58 3.67
N ARG A 170 -15.59 -18.92 3.63
CA ARG A 170 -14.39 -19.36 4.32
C ARG A 170 -14.26 -18.60 5.64
N ILE A 171 -14.44 -19.29 6.76
CA ILE A 171 -14.51 -18.70 8.10
C ILE A 171 -13.40 -19.28 8.98
N GLY A 172 -12.84 -18.43 9.85
CA GLY A 172 -11.87 -18.84 10.85
C GLY A 172 -12.49 -19.76 11.90
N ALA A 173 -11.78 -20.80 12.27
CA ALA A 173 -12.17 -21.78 13.28
C ALA A 173 -11.00 -22.05 14.22
N SER A 174 -11.31 -22.56 15.40
CA SER A 174 -10.27 -23.02 16.32
C SER A 174 -9.61 -24.31 15.80
N PHE A 175 -8.37 -24.57 16.20
CA PHE A 175 -7.64 -25.76 15.75
C PHE A 175 -8.33 -27.07 16.15
N GLU A 176 -9.10 -27.07 17.24
CA GLU A 176 -9.91 -28.22 17.68
C GLU A 176 -10.99 -28.61 16.66
N ILE A 177 -11.46 -27.67 15.83
CA ILE A 177 -12.39 -27.97 14.75
C ILE A 177 -11.68 -28.75 13.63
N CYS A 178 -10.49 -28.31 13.21
CA CYS A 178 -9.72 -29.01 12.19
C CYS A 178 -9.29 -30.41 12.66
N ALA A 179 -9.01 -30.59 13.94
CA ALA A 179 -8.73 -31.91 14.53
C ALA A 179 -9.90 -32.91 14.36
N LYS A 180 -11.14 -32.43 14.14
CA LYS A 180 -12.34 -33.25 13.92
C LYS A 180 -12.74 -33.37 12.45
N LYS A 181 -11.84 -33.04 11.52
CA LYS A 181 -12.12 -32.97 10.07
C LYS A 181 -12.88 -34.18 9.52
N SER A 182 -12.44 -35.39 9.80
CA SER A 182 -13.07 -36.63 9.30
C SER A 182 -14.53 -36.82 9.73
N GLN A 183 -14.96 -36.18 10.81
CA GLN A 183 -16.32 -36.31 11.35
C GLN A 183 -17.27 -35.23 10.83
N LEU A 184 -16.72 -34.13 10.29
CA LEU A 184 -17.46 -32.90 9.98
C LEU A 184 -17.65 -32.65 8.49
N ILE A 185 -16.73 -33.12 7.63
CA ILE A 185 -16.82 -32.93 6.17
C ILE A 185 -18.14 -33.49 5.62
N ASP A 186 -18.76 -32.73 4.72
CA ASP A 186 -20.06 -32.97 4.10
C ASP A 186 -21.24 -33.14 5.07
N ARG A 187 -21.07 -32.69 6.33
CA ARG A 187 -22.14 -32.65 7.32
C ARG A 187 -22.72 -31.26 7.48
N LYS A 188 -24.03 -31.20 7.73
CA LYS A 188 -24.73 -29.98 8.13
C LYS A 188 -24.51 -29.74 9.62
N VAL A 189 -24.03 -28.56 9.98
CA VAL A 189 -23.64 -28.21 11.35
C VAL A 189 -24.26 -26.89 11.80
N ARG A 190 -24.54 -26.79 13.10
CA ARG A 190 -24.78 -25.53 13.80
C ARG A 190 -23.45 -25.00 14.33
N LEU A 191 -23.22 -23.71 14.14
CA LEU A 191 -21.95 -23.03 14.39
C LEU A 191 -22.05 -22.19 15.66
N THR A 192 -21.04 -22.27 16.52
CA THR A 192 -20.87 -21.35 17.66
C THR A 192 -19.56 -20.61 17.51
N TYR A 193 -19.61 -19.31 17.76
CA TYR A 193 -18.48 -18.41 17.61
C TYR A 193 -18.07 -17.81 18.94
N THR A 194 -16.77 -17.62 19.13
CA THR A 194 -16.23 -16.90 20.28
C THR A 194 -15.13 -15.96 19.82
N LEU A 195 -15.02 -14.82 20.51
CA LEU A 195 -13.94 -13.88 20.27
C LEU A 195 -12.64 -14.47 20.81
N SER A 196 -11.71 -14.76 19.91
CA SER A 196 -10.45 -15.44 20.21
C SER A 196 -9.25 -14.59 19.84
N ASN A 197 -8.17 -14.80 20.57
CA ASN A 197 -6.89 -14.16 20.39
C ASN A 197 -6.11 -14.90 19.29
N VAL A 198 -5.83 -14.22 18.17
CA VAL A 198 -5.04 -14.75 17.06
C VAL A 198 -3.72 -14.00 16.98
N ASN A 199 -2.61 -14.74 16.96
CA ASN A 199 -1.27 -14.16 16.89
C ASN A 199 -0.94 -13.68 15.47
N ASP A 200 -0.01 -12.73 15.38
CA ASP A 200 0.45 -12.15 14.12
C ASP A 200 1.91 -12.55 13.85
N CYS A 201 2.07 -13.64 13.08
CA CYS A 201 3.22 -14.00 12.23
C CYS A 201 4.59 -14.45 12.83
N GLN A 202 5.34 -15.18 11.98
CA GLN A 202 6.70 -15.76 12.12
C GLN A 202 7.81 -14.95 11.40
N SER A 203 8.11 -13.70 11.80
CA SER A 203 9.25 -12.95 11.23
C SER A 203 9.91 -11.97 12.21
N ILE A 204 11.09 -11.45 11.85
CA ILE A 204 11.95 -10.57 12.66
C ILE A 204 11.32 -9.16 12.78
N GLU A 205 10.71 -8.92 13.96
CA GLU A 205 10.34 -7.63 14.62
C GLU A 205 9.05 -6.85 14.24
N PRO A 206 8.35 -6.26 15.24
CA PRO A 206 7.92 -6.88 16.48
C PRO A 206 6.59 -7.61 16.24
N CYS A 207 6.68 -8.91 15.98
CA CYS A 207 5.55 -9.82 16.10
C CYS A 207 5.11 -9.89 17.58
N GLY A 208 3.80 -9.96 17.84
CA GLY A 208 3.28 -10.04 19.22
C GLY A 208 2.01 -9.23 19.51
N LYS A 209 1.44 -8.54 18.52
CA LYS A 209 0.09 -7.98 18.69
C LYS A 209 -0.94 -9.06 18.40
N THR A 210 -1.56 -9.56 19.47
CA THR A 210 -2.75 -10.39 19.38
C THR A 210 -3.90 -9.57 18.80
N ARG A 211 -4.53 -10.06 17.74
CA ARG A 211 -5.81 -9.50 17.25
C ARG A 211 -6.97 -10.37 17.72
N LYS A 212 -8.09 -9.73 18.05
CA LYS A 212 -9.32 -10.43 18.43
C LYS A 212 -10.14 -10.72 17.17
N GLU A 213 -10.45 -11.99 16.95
CA GLU A 213 -11.20 -12.49 15.79
C GLU A 213 -12.33 -13.40 16.27
N MET A 214 -13.50 -13.34 15.64
CA MET A 214 -14.59 -14.28 15.91
C MET A 214 -14.30 -15.62 15.21
N LEU A 215 -13.95 -16.65 15.99
CA LEU A 215 -13.64 -17.98 15.47
C LEU A 215 -14.76 -18.97 15.78
N ILE A 216 -15.01 -19.90 14.86
CA ILE A 216 -15.85 -21.07 15.13
C ILE A 216 -15.13 -21.94 16.17
N THR A 217 -15.69 -22.06 17.37
CA THR A 217 -15.18 -22.93 18.44
C THR A 217 -16.01 -24.19 18.64
N LYS A 218 -17.22 -24.23 18.06
CA LYS A 218 -18.07 -25.42 18.10
C LYS A 218 -18.81 -25.63 16.79
N MET A 219 -18.83 -26.88 16.34
CA MET A 219 -19.71 -27.40 15.28
C MET A 219 -20.55 -28.54 15.85
N GLU A 220 -21.87 -28.39 15.87
CA GLU A 220 -22.82 -29.42 16.30
C GLU A 220 -23.52 -30.00 15.08
N LEU A 221 -23.50 -31.32 14.91
CA LEU A 221 -24.20 -31.98 13.82
C LEU A 221 -25.71 -31.77 13.94
N ILE A 222 -26.32 -31.29 12.86
CA ILE A 222 -27.77 -31.23 12.73
C ILE A 222 -28.19 -32.52 12.01
N LYS A 223 -29.04 -33.31 12.67
CA LYS A 223 -29.63 -34.51 12.09
C LYS A 223 -30.66 -34.16 11.03
#